data_AF-A0A961TK89-F1
#
_entry.id   AF-A0A961TK89-F1
#
_cell.length_a   1.000
_cell.length_b   1.000
_cell.length_c   1.000
_cell.angle_alpha   90.00
_cell.angle_beta   90.00
_cell.angle_gamma   90.00
#
_symmetry.space_group_name_H-M   'P 1'
#
loop_
_entity.id
_entity.type
_entity.pdbx_description
1 polymer ?
#
loop_
_entity_poly.entity_id
_entity_poly.type
_entity_poly.pdbx_seq_one_letter_code
_entity_poly.pdbx_strand_id
1 'polypeptide(L)'
;HDHDHDEFESFVFEGGAIGDAKAFAARLKPVIEKHDILRLKGFADVGGKAMRLQVQAVGNRVDSHFDREWQAGEARRTRLVVIGLEGLDQQAISAELAAALG
;
A
#
# COMPACT_ATOMS: atom_id res chain seq x y z
N HIS A 1 -11.99 3.96 -32.70
CA HIS A 1 -10.65 3.71 -32.12
C HIS A 1 -10.88 3.86 -30.63
N ASP A 2 -11.51 2.85 -30.05
CA ASP A 2 -11.83 2.79 -28.63
C ASP A 2 -10.65 2.11 -27.96
N HIS A 3 -9.99 2.82 -27.06
CA HIS A 3 -8.94 2.24 -26.22
C HIS A 3 -9.64 1.76 -24.95
N ASP A 4 -9.65 0.43 -24.75
CA ASP A 4 -9.99 -0.27 -23.52
C ASP A 4 -9.16 0.29 -22.35
N HIS A 5 -9.61 1.38 -21.76
CA HIS A 5 -9.09 1.91 -20.50
C HIS A 5 -9.93 1.45 -19.30
N ASP A 6 -10.95 0.63 -19.53
CA ASP A 6 -11.86 0.11 -18.50
C ASP A 6 -11.32 -1.14 -17.77
N GLU A 7 -10.22 -1.75 -18.21
CA GLU A 7 -9.72 -2.98 -17.58
C GLU A 7 -9.10 -2.77 -16.20
N PHE A 8 -8.72 -1.55 -15.82
CA PHE A 8 -8.00 -1.29 -14.56
C PHE A 8 -8.67 -0.20 -13.72
N GLU A 9 -8.78 -0.47 -12.42
CA GLU A 9 -9.17 0.52 -11.43
C GLU A 9 -8.11 0.70 -10.35
N SER A 10 -8.20 1.84 -9.65
CA SER A 10 -7.29 2.13 -8.55
C SER A 10 -7.96 2.96 -7.48
N PHE A 11 -7.51 2.75 -6.24
CA PHE A 11 -7.94 3.57 -5.12
C PHE A 11 -6.78 3.85 -4.17
N VAL A 12 -6.99 4.84 -3.29
CA VAL A 12 -6.03 5.20 -2.25
C VAL A 12 -6.51 4.64 -0.92
N PHE A 13 -5.69 3.79 -0.32
CA PHE A 13 -5.80 3.41 1.08
C PHE A 13 -4.98 4.38 1.94
N GLU A 14 -5.55 4.82 3.05
CA GLU A 14 -4.86 5.64 4.02
C GLU A 14 -5.01 5.07 5.43
N GLY A 15 -3.90 5.00 6.16
CA GLY A 15 -3.81 4.35 7.45
C GLY A 15 -2.82 5.03 8.39
N GLY A 16 -2.79 4.57 9.64
CA GLY A 16 -1.88 5.05 10.67
C GLY A 16 -0.44 4.56 10.49
N ALA A 17 0.35 4.73 11.55
CA ALA A 17 1.71 4.21 11.61
C ALA A 17 1.73 2.67 11.67
N ILE A 18 2.75 2.08 11.06
CA ILE A 18 3.06 0.66 11.14
C ILE A 18 4.09 0.39 12.25
N GLY A 19 4.00 -0.78 12.87
CA GLY A 19 4.93 -1.18 13.93
C GLY A 19 6.31 -1.61 13.40
N ASP A 20 6.34 -2.46 12.37
CA ASP A 20 7.57 -3.02 11.79
C ASP A 20 7.46 -3.13 10.27
N ALA A 21 8.51 -2.68 9.56
CA ALA A 21 8.54 -2.66 8.10
C ALA A 21 8.49 -4.07 7.49
N LYS A 22 9.21 -5.03 8.07
CA LYS A 22 9.32 -6.40 7.54
C LYS A 22 8.02 -7.17 7.78
N ALA A 23 7.42 -7.02 8.95
CA ALA A 23 6.12 -7.59 9.29
C ALA A 23 5.02 -7.01 8.40
N PHE A 24 5.03 -5.68 8.17
CA PHE A 24 4.08 -5.05 7.25
C PHE A 24 4.23 -5.60 5.83
N ALA A 25 5.44 -5.65 5.28
CA ALA A 25 5.69 -6.23 3.96
C ALA A 25 5.26 -7.71 3.86
N ALA A 26 5.44 -8.49 4.93
CA ALA A 26 4.99 -9.89 4.98
C ALA A 26 3.46 -10.00 5.02
N ARG A 27 2.76 -9.09 5.70
CA ARG A 27 1.29 -9.03 5.78
C ARG A 27 0.65 -8.52 4.49
N LEU A 28 1.35 -7.70 3.70
CA LEU A 28 0.85 -7.23 2.40
C LEU A 28 0.75 -8.36 1.36
N LYS A 29 1.67 -9.33 1.39
CA LYS A 29 1.70 -10.45 0.43
C LYS A 29 0.37 -11.21 0.32
N PRO A 30 -0.20 -11.76 1.41
CA PRO A 30 -1.46 -12.48 1.33
C PRO A 30 -2.63 -11.59 0.89
N VAL A 31 -2.62 -10.29 1.22
CA VAL A 31 -3.66 -9.35 0.75
C VAL A 31 -3.55 -9.15 -0.76
N ILE A 32 -2.33 -8.98 -1.27
CA ILE A 32 -2.07 -8.83 -2.69
C ILE A 32 -2.49 -10.08 -3.47
N GLU A 33 -2.12 -11.28 -2.98
CA GLU A 33 -2.50 -12.55 -3.59
C GLU A 33 -4.01 -12.79 -3.56
N LYS A 34 -4.67 -12.49 -2.43
CA LYS A 34 -6.09 -12.77 -2.23
C LYS A 34 -7.00 -11.90 -3.11
N HIS A 35 -6.59 -10.66 -3.37
CA HIS A 35 -7.40 -9.66 -4.07
C HIS A 35 -6.87 -9.36 -5.48
N ASP A 36 -6.00 -10.22 -6.01
CA ASP A 36 -5.37 -10.07 -7.33
C ASP A 36 -4.83 -8.66 -7.60
N ILE A 37 -4.22 -8.04 -6.57
CA ILE A 37 -3.68 -6.68 -6.66
C ILE A 37 -2.48 -6.71 -7.60
N LEU A 38 -2.62 -6.09 -8.76
CA LEU A 38 -1.58 -6.06 -9.79
C LEU A 38 -0.39 -5.21 -9.36
N ARG A 39 -0.67 -4.06 -8.73
CA ARG A 39 0.35 -3.15 -8.24
C ARG A 39 -0.09 -2.43 -6.97
N LEU A 40 0.83 -2.31 -6.04
CA LEU A 40 0.68 -1.49 -4.83
C LEU A 40 1.89 -0.58 -4.70
N LYS A 41 1.68 0.70 -4.40
CA LYS A 41 2.79 1.64 -4.20
C LYS A 41 2.43 2.72 -3.20
N GLY A 42 3.41 3.23 -2.48
CA GLY A 42 3.19 4.38 -1.61
C GLY A 42 4.23 4.48 -0.52
N PHE A 43 3.82 5.07 0.60
CA PHE A 43 4.69 5.26 1.75
C PHE A 43 3.96 4.81 3.02
N ALA A 44 4.71 4.26 3.98
CA ALA A 44 4.23 3.93 5.30
C ALA A 44 4.94 4.79 6.35
N ASP A 45 4.19 5.21 7.37
CA ASP A 45 4.80 5.81 8.55
C ASP A 45 5.26 4.70 9.49
N VAL A 46 6.57 4.61 9.77
CA VAL A 46 7.09 3.60 10.69
C VAL A 46 7.23 4.20 12.08
N GLY A 47 6.57 3.58 13.06
CA GLY A 47 6.59 4.03 14.46
C GLY A 47 8.02 4.25 14.95
N GLY A 48 8.28 5.42 15.52
CA GLY A 48 9.59 5.78 16.08
C GLY A 48 10.70 6.08 15.06
N LYS A 49 10.41 6.08 13.75
CA LYS A 49 11.37 6.49 12.70
C LYS A 49 11.04 7.90 12.21
N ALA A 50 12.06 8.71 11.93
CA ALA A 50 11.87 10.01 11.26
C ALA A 50 11.62 9.87 9.76
N MET A 51 12.05 8.74 9.17
CA MET A 51 11.95 8.46 7.74
C MET A 51 10.64 7.76 7.37
N ARG A 52 10.08 8.15 6.23
CA ARG A 52 9.01 7.40 5.57
C ARG A 52 9.58 6.16 4.88
N LEU A 53 8.84 5.05 4.96
CA LEU A 53 9.17 3.83 4.27
C LEU A 53 8.47 3.83 2.92
N GLN A 54 9.20 3.87 1.81
CA GLN A 54 8.62 3.63 0.50
C GLN A 54 8.31 2.15 0.35
N VAL A 55 7.10 1.83 -0.13
CA VAL A 55 6.61 0.48 -0.35
C VAL A 55 6.18 0.37 -1.81
N GLN A 56 6.60 -0.71 -2.47
CA GLN A 56 6.18 -1.04 -3.82
C GLN A 56 5.98 -2.54 -3.95
N ALA A 57 4.95 -2.94 -4.69
CA ALA A 57 4.69 -4.33 -5.02
C ALA A 57 4.18 -4.46 -6.46
N VAL A 58 4.61 -5.53 -7.13
CA VAL A 58 4.11 -5.96 -8.43
C VAL A 58 3.83 -7.46 -8.31
N GLY A 59 2.55 -7.83 -8.37
CA GLY A 59 2.10 -9.14 -7.86
C GLY A 59 2.66 -9.42 -6.47
N ASN A 60 3.05 -10.66 -6.20
CA ASN A 60 3.49 -11.09 -4.86
C ASN A 60 4.88 -10.58 -4.42
N ARG A 61 5.58 -9.82 -5.26
CA ARG A 61 6.90 -9.27 -4.92
C ARG A 61 6.76 -7.91 -4.26
N VAL A 62 6.84 -7.89 -2.94
CA VAL A 62 6.89 -6.67 -2.12
C VAL A 62 8.34 -6.26 -1.87
N ASP A 63 8.65 -5.00 -2.14
CA ASP A 63 9.93 -4.34 -1.88
C ASP A 63 9.71 -3.04 -1.10
N SER A 64 10.66 -2.68 -0.24
CA SER A 64 10.57 -1.47 0.56
C SER A 64 11.94 -0.93 0.94
N HIS A 65 12.09 0.38 0.93
CA HIS A 65 13.28 1.05 1.45
C HIS A 65 12.90 2.37 2.13
N PHE A 66 13.75 2.84 3.06
CA PHE A 66 13.59 4.18 3.60
C PHE A 66 13.97 5.20 2.52
N ASP A 67 13.07 6.16 2.29
CA ASP A 67 13.21 7.13 1.19
C ASP A 67 13.78 8.45 1.70
N ARG A 68 12.99 9.20 2.47
CA ARG A 68 13.40 10.46 3.10
C ARG A 68 12.75 10.66 4.46
N GLU A 69 13.25 11.62 5.22
CA GLU A 69 12.57 12.11 6.42
C GLU A 69 11.22 12.75 6.09
N TRP A 70 10.27 12.61 7.01
CA TRP A 70 9.03 13.38 7.00
C TRP A 70 9.36 14.87 7.13
N GLN A 71 8.77 15.71 6.28
CA GLN A 71 8.95 17.16 6.35
C GLN A 71 8.16 17.76 7.50
N ALA A 72 8.61 18.92 7.99
CA ALA A 72 7.85 19.70 8.96
C ALA A 72 6.47 20.07 8.37
N GLY A 73 5.39 19.72 9.08
CA GLY A 73 4.02 19.94 8.62
C GLY A 73 3.48 18.88 7.67
N GLU A 74 4.28 17.89 7.25
CA GLU A 74 3.79 16.74 6.47
C GLU A 74 2.97 15.81 7.36
N ALA A 75 1.78 15.43 6.90
CA ALA A 75 0.93 14.49 7.60
C ALA A 75 1.58 13.09 7.58
N ARG A 76 2.12 12.67 8.73
CA ARG A 76 2.68 11.33 8.92
C ARG A 76 1.55 10.29 8.91
N ARG A 77 1.47 9.54 7.82
CA ARG A 77 0.46 8.51 7.61
C ARG A 77 0.94 7.50 6.59
N THR A 78 0.39 6.29 6.69
CA THR A 78 0.53 5.30 5.62
C THR A 78 -0.45 5.65 4.51
N ARG A 79 0.05 5.76 3.29
CA ARG A 79 -0.75 6.04 2.09
C ARG A 79 -0.29 5.13 0.96
N LEU A 80 -1.19 4.26 0.52
CA LEU A 80 -0.95 3.27 -0.51
C LEU A 80 -1.93 3.48 -1.66
N VAL A 81 -1.42 3.45 -2.88
CA VAL A 81 -2.21 3.35 -4.10
C VAL A 81 -2.28 1.88 -4.46
N VAL A 82 -3.50 1.36 -4.54
CA VAL A 82 -3.82 -0.01 -4.93
C VAL A 82 -4.34 0.01 -6.35
N ILE A 83 -3.83 -0.86 -7.21
CA ILE A 83 -4.18 -0.94 -8.63
C ILE A 83 -4.44 -2.41 -8.98
N GLY A 84 -5.52 -2.69 -9.69
CA GLY A 84 -5.93 -4.02 -10.10
C GLY A 84 -6.96 -3.94 -11.23
N LEU A 85 -7.64 -5.05 -11.50
CA LEU A 85 -8.67 -5.12 -12.53
C LEU A 85 -10.01 -4.52 -12.04
N GLU A 86 -10.90 -4.22 -12.98
CA GLU A 86 -12.29 -3.84 -12.67
C GLU A 86 -12.97 -4.86 -11.72
N GLY A 87 -13.72 -4.35 -10.75
CA GLY A 87 -14.37 -5.13 -9.69
C GLY A 87 -13.53 -5.32 -8.43
N LEU A 88 -12.48 -4.50 -8.21
CA LEU A 88 -11.71 -4.53 -6.97
C LEU A 88 -12.63 -4.25 -5.77
N ASP A 89 -12.65 -5.16 -4.80
CA ASP A 89 -13.38 -4.95 -3.54
C ASP A 89 -12.60 -3.98 -2.64
N GLN A 90 -12.74 -2.67 -2.93
CA GLN A 90 -12.08 -1.60 -2.19
C GLN A 90 -12.34 -1.71 -0.69
N GLN A 91 -13.54 -2.13 -0.27
CA GLN A 91 -13.91 -2.20 1.14
C GLN A 91 -13.19 -3.36 1.83
N ALA A 92 -13.20 -4.55 1.25
CA ALA A 92 -12.50 -5.72 1.78
C ALA A 92 -10.98 -5.50 1.81
N ILE A 93 -10.40 -4.95 0.73
CA ILE A 93 -8.97 -4.66 0.67
C ILE A 93 -8.58 -3.62 1.71
N SER A 94 -9.36 -2.54 1.85
CA SER A 94 -9.07 -1.50 2.86
C SER A 94 -9.13 -2.06 4.28
N ALA A 95 -10.07 -2.97 4.57
CA ALA A 95 -10.16 -3.63 5.87
C ALA A 95 -8.93 -4.51 6.16
N GLU A 96 -8.46 -5.27 5.17
CA GLU A 96 -7.26 -6.11 5.33
C GLU A 96 -5.97 -5.31 5.39
N LEU A 97 -5.86 -4.22 4.61
CA LEU A 97 -4.73 -3.30 4.72
C LEU A 97 -4.70 -2.60 6.07
N ALA A 98 -5.86 -2.23 6.64
CA ALA A 98 -5.94 -1.70 8.00
C ALA A 98 -5.46 -2.71 9.04
N ALA A 99 -5.87 -3.97 8.93
CA ALA A 99 -5.39 -5.04 9.79
C ALA A 99 -3.88 -5.32 9.61
N ALA A 100 -3.34 -5.09 8.42
CA ALA A 100 -1.92 -5.30 8.15
C ALA A 100 -1.00 -4.30 8.88
N LEU A 101 -1.49 -3.10 9.23
CA LEU A 101 -0.67 -2.01 9.79
C LEU A 101 0.04 -2.40 11.10
N GLY A 102 -0.59 -3.17 11.98
CA GLY A 102 -0.05 -3.39 13.33
C GLY A 102 -0.98 -4.15 14.22
#